data_AF-A0A1Z2SLU0-F1
#
_entry.id   AF-A0A1Z2SLU0-F1
#
_cell.length_a   1.000
_cell.length_b   1.000
_cell.length_c   1.000
_cell.angle_alpha   90.00
_cell.angle_beta   90.00
_cell.angle_gamma   90.00
#
_symmetry.space_group_name_H-M   'P 1'
#
loop_
_entity.id
_entity.type
_entity.pdbx_description
1 polymer ?
#
loop_
_entity_poly.entity_id
_entity_poly.type
_entity_poly.pdbx_seq_one_letter_code
_entity_poly.pdbx_strand_id
1 'polypeptide(L)'
;MGELIQQGVSGSLIGVVIFYLLSSLLVKQWIRIDIYQLLLFMAVAFLVAIVCEVGLGKLYYLVMGKPLWQYHVWPIHDGYTSALNFIIWPVYGFYQYCLHHVLTRKKLHLRPYWLMGLASGLDGPILEILANGFFLLFYQTFYFYYLPDDMKHLTSIQVVPLYMIMGVMLSVVLEQVRERPPSWLYPIVFYVAGVTFIVTG
;
A
#
# COMPACT_ATOMS: atom_id res chain seq x y z
N MET A 1 -13.81 0.56 -18.26
CA MET A 1 -13.97 0.79 -16.79
C MET A 1 -14.23 -0.51 -16.04
N GLY A 2 -15.25 -1.30 -16.42
CA GLY A 2 -15.56 -2.57 -15.75
C GLY A 2 -14.42 -3.59 -15.73
N GLU A 3 -13.70 -3.76 -16.85
CA GLU A 3 -12.56 -4.68 -16.93
C GLU A 3 -11.39 -4.28 -16.00
N LEU A 4 -11.06 -2.99 -15.92
CA LEU A 4 -9.99 -2.50 -15.04
C LEU A 4 -10.33 -2.70 -13.56
N ILE A 5 -11.59 -2.46 -13.19
CA ILE A 5 -12.07 -2.75 -11.82
C ILE A 5 -11.99 -4.24 -11.56
N GLN A 6 -12.39 -5.09 -12.51
CA GLN A 6 -12.28 -6.54 -12.38
C GLN A 6 -10.82 -7.00 -12.18
N GLN A 7 -9.86 -6.39 -12.90
CA GLN A 7 -8.42 -6.64 -12.72
C GLN A 7 -7.93 -6.28 -11.32
N GLY A 8 -8.34 -5.11 -10.81
CA GLY A 8 -8.00 -4.70 -9.44
C GLY A 8 -8.62 -5.61 -8.40
N VAL A 9 -9.90 -5.97 -8.57
CA VAL A 9 -10.62 -6.85 -7.64
C VAL A 9 -10.03 -8.26 -7.63
N SER A 10 -9.73 -8.84 -8.79
CA SER A 10 -9.17 -10.20 -8.88
C SER A 10 -7.82 -10.30 -8.17
N GLY A 11 -6.90 -9.35 -8.44
CA GLY A 11 -5.60 -9.29 -7.78
C GLY A 11 -5.74 -9.03 -6.28
N SER A 12 -6.67 -8.16 -5.90
CA SER A 12 -6.93 -7.82 -4.49
C SER A 12 -7.47 -9.02 -3.70
N LEU A 13 -8.40 -9.80 -4.28
CA LEU A 13 -8.92 -11.00 -3.65
C LEU A 13 -7.83 -12.05 -3.43
N ILE A 14 -6.97 -12.26 -4.44
CA ILE A 14 -5.84 -13.18 -4.33
C ILE A 14 -4.86 -12.70 -3.24
N GLY A 15 -4.53 -11.41 -3.23
CA GLY A 15 -3.66 -10.81 -2.22
C GLY A 15 -4.21 -11.00 -0.81
N VAL A 16 -5.49 -10.66 -0.58
CA VAL A 16 -6.17 -10.83 0.72
C VAL A 16 -6.14 -12.29 1.18
N VAL A 17 -6.45 -13.24 0.29
CA VAL A 17 -6.41 -14.67 0.63
C VAL A 17 -5.00 -15.11 1.00
N ILE A 18 -3.99 -14.75 0.21
CA ILE A 18 -2.60 -15.10 0.48
C ILE A 18 -2.14 -14.51 1.82
N PHE A 19 -2.34 -13.22 2.07
CA PHE A 19 -1.92 -12.58 3.31
C PHE A 19 -2.64 -13.15 4.52
N TYR A 20 -3.94 -13.44 4.41
CA TYR A 20 -4.70 -14.05 5.50
C TYR A 20 -4.21 -15.46 5.83
N LEU A 21 -3.99 -16.31 4.81
CA LEU A 21 -3.53 -17.68 5.00
C LEU A 21 -2.11 -17.72 5.54
N LEU A 22 -1.19 -16.94 4.98
CA LEU A 22 0.19 -16.84 5.46
C LEU A 22 0.23 -16.38 6.91
N SER A 23 -0.54 -15.35 7.25
CA SER A 23 -0.56 -14.81 8.61
C SER A 23 -1.19 -15.80 9.60
N SER A 24 -2.27 -16.48 9.19
CA SER A 24 -2.88 -17.54 10.01
C SER A 24 -1.92 -18.73 10.22
N LEU A 25 -1.16 -19.10 9.20
CA LEU A 25 -0.13 -20.15 9.26
C LEU A 25 1.01 -19.76 10.21
N LEU A 26 1.52 -18.53 10.10
CA LEU A 26 2.61 -18.01 10.95
C LEU A 26 2.21 -18.02 12.43
N VAL A 27 0.96 -17.68 12.73
CA VAL A 27 0.44 -17.68 14.10
C VAL A 27 -0.11 -19.07 14.51
N LYS A 28 -0.19 -20.02 13.57
CA LYS A 28 -0.78 -21.37 13.74
C LYS A 28 -2.23 -21.36 14.24
N GLN A 29 -2.96 -20.30 13.94
CA GLN A 29 -4.37 -20.14 14.31
C GLN A 29 -5.07 -19.23 13.30
N TRP A 30 -6.38 -19.41 13.16
CA TRP A 30 -7.21 -18.49 12.37
C TRP A 30 -7.23 -17.12 13.04
N ILE A 31 -6.93 -16.08 12.25
CA ILE A 31 -6.92 -14.70 12.73
C ILE A 31 -8.36 -14.25 12.94
N ARG A 32 -8.69 -13.87 14.19
CA ARG A 32 -9.95 -13.18 14.46
C ARG A 32 -9.82 -11.73 13.99
N ILE A 33 -10.64 -11.35 13.02
CA ILE A 33 -10.62 -10.02 12.43
C ILE A 33 -11.42 -9.07 13.32
N ASP A 34 -10.74 -8.03 13.82
CA ASP A 34 -11.40 -6.85 14.35
C ASP A 34 -11.72 -5.93 13.18
N ILE A 35 -13.02 -5.81 12.87
CA ILE A 35 -13.51 -5.07 11.70
C ILE A 35 -13.11 -3.59 11.78
N TYR A 36 -13.15 -3.00 12.97
CA TYR A 36 -12.81 -1.59 13.15
C TYR A 36 -11.32 -1.37 12.86
N GLN A 37 -10.44 -2.16 13.48
CA GLN A 37 -9.00 -2.05 13.26
C GLN A 37 -8.64 -2.36 11.81
N LEU A 38 -9.27 -3.36 11.21
CA LEU A 38 -9.03 -3.69 9.80
C LEU A 38 -9.36 -2.49 8.89
N LEU A 39 -10.57 -1.94 9.01
CA LEU A 39 -11.00 -0.82 8.17
C LEU A 39 -10.14 0.42 8.42
N LEU A 40 -9.68 0.64 9.64
CA LEU A 40 -8.76 1.73 9.96
C LEU A 40 -7.42 1.57 9.23
N PHE A 41 -6.80 0.40 9.28
CA PHE A 41 -5.56 0.12 8.56
C PHE A 41 -5.73 0.28 7.05
N MET A 42 -6.82 -0.26 6.49
CA MET A 42 -7.13 -0.14 5.06
C MET A 42 -7.30 1.32 4.63
N ALA A 43 -8.06 2.12 5.39
CA ALA A 43 -8.35 3.51 5.06
C ALA A 43 -7.13 4.43 5.22
N VAL A 44 -6.36 4.28 6.30
CA VAL A 44 -5.17 5.10 6.54
C VAL A 44 -4.09 4.76 5.53
N ALA A 45 -3.84 3.47 5.27
CA ALA A 45 -2.88 3.05 4.24
C ALA A 45 -3.25 3.60 2.87
N PHE A 46 -4.53 3.54 2.51
CA PHE A 46 -5.03 4.10 1.26
C PHE A 46 -4.73 5.60 1.11
N LEU A 47 -5.16 6.43 2.07
CA LEU A 47 -4.96 7.87 1.98
C LEU A 47 -3.47 8.23 2.01
N VAL A 48 -2.71 7.67 2.95
CA VAL A 48 -1.29 8.00 3.09
C VAL A 48 -0.54 7.60 1.83
N ALA A 49 -0.79 6.41 1.30
CA ALA A 49 -0.05 5.93 0.14
C ALA A 49 -0.30 6.78 -1.10
N ILE A 50 -1.56 7.06 -1.48
CA ILE A 50 -1.83 7.88 -2.68
C ILE A 50 -1.28 9.31 -2.56
N VAL A 51 -1.36 9.92 -1.36
CA VAL A 51 -0.85 11.28 -1.14
C VAL A 51 0.68 11.28 -1.19
N CYS A 52 1.31 10.28 -0.56
CA CYS A 52 2.76 10.12 -0.59
C CYS A 52 3.27 9.77 -1.98
N GLU A 53 2.59 8.94 -2.75
CA GLU A 53 2.97 8.63 -4.14
C GLU A 53 3.03 9.91 -4.98
N VAL A 54 1.95 10.68 -5.00
CA VAL A 54 1.90 11.90 -5.79
C VAL A 54 2.91 12.93 -5.26
N GLY A 55 2.99 13.10 -3.93
CA GLY A 55 3.89 14.07 -3.30
C GLY A 55 5.36 13.74 -3.49
N LEU A 56 5.77 12.50 -3.17
CA LEU A 56 7.16 12.04 -3.29
C LEU A 56 7.56 11.85 -4.75
N GLY A 57 6.64 11.42 -5.63
CA GLY A 57 6.88 11.31 -7.06
C GLY A 57 7.16 12.68 -7.70
N LYS A 58 6.36 13.70 -7.35
CA LYS A 58 6.60 15.09 -7.78
C LYS A 58 7.90 15.65 -7.20
N LEU A 59 8.17 15.43 -5.91
CA LEU A 59 9.41 15.86 -5.28
C LEU A 59 10.64 15.22 -5.95
N TYR A 60 10.58 13.92 -6.23
CA TYR A 60 11.66 13.22 -6.94
C TYR A 60 11.87 13.80 -8.33
N TYR A 61 10.80 14.05 -9.09
CA TYR A 61 10.90 14.68 -10.41
C TYR A 61 11.56 16.06 -10.34
N LEU A 62 11.21 16.89 -9.35
CA LEU A 62 11.82 18.20 -9.16
C LEU A 62 13.32 18.12 -8.85
N VAL A 63 13.77 17.09 -8.12
CA VAL A 63 15.18 16.92 -7.75
C VAL A 63 16.00 16.27 -8.87
N MET A 64 15.45 15.26 -9.54
CA MET A 64 16.18 14.40 -10.48
C MET A 64 15.90 14.73 -11.95
N GLY A 65 14.91 15.56 -12.26
CA GLY A 65 14.50 15.94 -13.60
C GLY A 65 13.80 14.84 -14.41
N LYS A 66 13.56 13.67 -13.82
CA LYS A 66 12.90 12.52 -14.45
C LYS A 66 11.98 11.81 -13.46
N PRO A 67 10.85 11.23 -13.91
CA PRO A 67 9.98 10.47 -13.02
C PRO A 67 10.67 9.18 -12.58
N LEU A 68 10.33 8.70 -11.38
CA LEU A 68 10.85 7.43 -10.87
C LEU A 68 10.01 6.24 -11.34
N TRP A 69 8.68 6.40 -11.27
CA TRP A 69 7.70 5.44 -11.76
C TRP A 69 6.59 6.15 -12.52
N GLN A 70 5.85 5.40 -13.32
CA GLN A 70 4.60 5.84 -13.94
C GLN A 70 3.58 4.71 -13.92
N TYR A 71 2.33 5.02 -13.59
CA TYR A 71 1.22 4.09 -13.68
C TYR A 71 0.75 3.96 -15.12
N HIS A 72 0.49 2.73 -15.56
CA HIS A 72 0.02 2.43 -16.92
C HIS A 72 -1.45 2.01 -16.94
N VAL A 73 -1.94 1.49 -15.81
CA VAL A 73 -3.33 1.07 -15.66
C VAL A 73 -4.10 2.20 -14.98
N TRP A 74 -5.00 2.84 -15.74
CA TRP A 74 -5.85 3.95 -15.27
C TRP A 74 -5.09 5.07 -14.53
N PRO A 75 -4.08 5.69 -15.18
CA PRO A 75 -3.28 6.74 -14.57
C PRO A 75 -4.11 8.00 -14.29
N ILE A 76 -3.82 8.65 -13.17
CA ILE A 76 -4.35 9.94 -12.73
C ILE A 76 -3.19 10.75 -12.11
N HIS A 77 -3.40 12.05 -11.81
CA HIS A 77 -2.34 12.91 -11.25
C HIS A 77 -1.03 12.81 -12.05
N ASP A 78 -1.08 13.07 -13.36
CA ASP A 78 0.08 12.99 -14.27
C ASP A 78 0.76 11.61 -14.35
N GLY A 79 0.07 10.54 -13.93
CA GLY A 79 0.58 9.17 -13.93
C GLY A 79 1.39 8.80 -12.69
N TYR A 80 1.45 9.66 -11.67
CA TYR A 80 2.11 9.32 -10.38
C TYR A 80 1.31 8.31 -9.55
N THR A 81 0.00 8.18 -9.80
CA THR A 81 -0.85 7.18 -9.14
C THR A 81 -1.93 6.68 -10.11
N SER A 82 -2.65 5.63 -9.73
CA SER A 82 -3.75 5.05 -10.51
C SER A 82 -5.08 5.24 -9.80
N ALA A 83 -6.17 5.42 -10.54
CA ALA A 83 -7.50 5.35 -9.93
C ALA A 83 -7.74 3.98 -9.27
N LEU A 84 -7.17 2.89 -9.79
CA LEU A 84 -7.35 1.54 -9.24
C LEU A 84 -6.78 1.37 -7.82
N ASN A 85 -5.96 2.32 -7.38
CA ASN A 85 -5.40 2.36 -6.05
C ASN A 85 -6.45 2.52 -4.93
N PHE A 86 -7.71 2.90 -5.23
CA PHE A 86 -8.80 2.83 -4.25
C PHE A 86 -9.12 1.39 -3.80
N ILE A 87 -8.63 0.37 -4.51
CA ILE A 87 -8.73 -1.05 -4.15
C ILE A 87 -7.38 -1.59 -3.68
N ILE A 88 -6.30 -1.30 -4.41
CA ILE A 88 -4.99 -1.92 -4.20
C ILE A 88 -4.33 -1.44 -2.89
N TRP A 89 -4.35 -0.14 -2.58
CA TRP A 89 -3.75 0.34 -1.31
C TRP A 89 -4.50 -0.13 -0.06
N PRO A 90 -5.85 -0.25 -0.05
CA PRO A 90 -6.53 -0.95 1.03
C PRO A 90 -6.04 -2.39 1.25
N VAL A 91 -5.67 -3.13 0.21
CA VAL A 91 -5.10 -4.49 0.36
C VAL A 91 -3.73 -4.43 1.03
N TYR A 92 -2.91 -3.42 0.74
CA TYR A 92 -1.69 -3.16 1.50
C TYR A 92 -1.99 -2.88 2.98
N GLY A 93 -3.03 -2.10 3.28
CA GLY A 93 -3.50 -1.90 4.65
C GLY A 93 -3.96 -3.21 5.33
N PHE A 94 -4.63 -4.10 4.59
CA PHE A 94 -4.97 -5.45 5.07
C PHE A 94 -3.71 -6.26 5.40
N TYR A 95 -2.69 -6.23 4.53
CA TYR A 95 -1.39 -6.85 4.80
C TYR A 95 -0.75 -6.30 6.08
N GLN A 96 -0.73 -4.97 6.26
CA GLN A 96 -0.21 -4.32 7.47
C GLN A 96 -0.98 -4.73 8.73
N TYR A 97 -2.31 -4.86 8.64
CA TYR A 97 -3.14 -5.35 9.75
C TYR A 97 -2.76 -6.80 10.13
N CYS A 98 -2.62 -7.67 9.14
CA CYS A 98 -2.19 -9.04 9.31
C CYS A 98 -0.78 -9.16 9.92
N LEU A 99 0.17 -8.37 9.41
CA LEU A 99 1.54 -8.30 9.93
C LEU A 99 1.54 -7.84 11.38
N HIS A 100 0.78 -6.77 11.70
CA HIS A 100 0.62 -6.30 13.07
C HIS A 100 0.08 -7.40 14.00
N HIS A 101 -0.95 -8.14 13.56
CA HIS A 101 -1.49 -9.25 14.32
C HIS A 101 -0.44 -10.34 14.60
N VAL A 102 0.34 -10.72 13.59
CA VAL A 102 1.41 -11.72 13.74
C VAL A 102 2.46 -11.25 14.73
N LEU A 103 2.95 -10.02 14.59
CA LEU A 103 3.98 -9.45 15.47
C LEU A 103 3.51 -9.39 16.93
N THR A 104 2.30 -8.89 17.18
CA THR A 104 1.71 -8.82 18.53
C THR A 104 1.55 -10.22 19.14
N ARG A 105 1.04 -11.20 18.36
CA ARG A 105 0.86 -12.57 18.85
C ARG A 105 2.18 -13.28 19.14
N LYS A 106 3.22 -13.01 18.36
CA LYS A 106 4.57 -13.54 18.57
C LYS A 106 5.35 -12.77 19.64
N LYS A 107 4.77 -11.74 20.25
CA LYS A 107 5.39 -10.87 21.26
C LYS A 107 6.67 -10.18 20.76
N LEU A 108 6.74 -9.95 19.44
CA LEU A 108 7.84 -9.22 18.82
C LEU A 108 7.53 -7.72 18.97
N HIS A 109 8.14 -7.11 19.98
CA HIS A 109 8.00 -5.68 20.26
C HIS A 109 9.08 -4.91 19.49
N LEU A 110 8.77 -4.48 18.26
CA LEU A 110 9.60 -3.53 17.53
C LEU A 110 9.41 -2.15 18.19
N ARG A 111 10.39 -1.74 18.98
CA ARG A 111 10.24 -0.68 20.00
C ARG A 111 10.21 0.75 19.47
N PRO A 112 10.52 1.02 18.20
CA PRO A 112 9.92 2.19 17.60
C PRO A 112 9.15 1.88 16.31
N TYR A 113 7.96 2.43 16.21
CA TYR A 113 7.08 2.31 15.05
C TYR A 113 7.70 2.88 13.76
N TRP A 114 8.62 3.85 13.87
CA TRP A 114 9.39 4.29 12.70
C TRP A 114 10.33 3.20 12.18
N LEU A 115 10.88 2.31 13.02
CA LEU A 115 11.67 1.15 12.57
C LEU A 115 10.79 0.15 11.81
N MET A 116 9.51 -0.01 12.19
CA MET A 116 8.53 -0.74 11.38
C MET A 116 8.27 -0.04 10.03
N GLY A 117 8.15 1.29 10.04
CA GLY A 117 8.04 2.09 8.82
C GLY A 117 9.25 1.99 7.90
N LEU A 118 10.46 1.89 8.45
CA LEU A 118 11.67 1.61 7.66
C LEU A 118 11.66 0.20 7.09
N ALA A 119 11.17 -0.79 7.84
CA ALA A 119 11.02 -2.15 7.35
C ALA A 119 10.03 -2.24 6.18
N SER A 120 8.98 -1.42 6.16
CA SER A 120 8.09 -1.32 4.98
C SER A 120 8.78 -0.78 3.72
N GLY A 121 9.97 -0.18 3.85
CA GLY A 121 10.88 0.11 2.73
C GLY A 121 11.35 -1.13 1.96
N LEU A 122 11.34 -2.29 2.62
CA LEU A 122 11.65 -3.59 2.02
C LEU A 122 10.38 -4.32 1.55
N ASP A 123 9.29 -4.19 2.30
CA ASP A 123 8.01 -4.84 1.97
C ASP A 123 7.38 -4.21 0.71
N GLY A 124 7.52 -2.90 0.52
CA GLY A 124 7.00 -2.16 -0.63
C GLY A 124 7.44 -2.78 -1.97
N PRO A 125 8.76 -2.81 -2.29
CA PRO A 125 9.27 -3.42 -3.51
C PRO A 125 8.85 -4.88 -3.73
N ILE A 126 8.74 -5.68 -2.65
CA ILE A 126 8.29 -7.08 -2.75
C ILE A 126 6.83 -7.14 -3.19
N LEU A 127 5.97 -6.35 -2.55
CA LEU A 127 4.55 -6.28 -2.89
C LEU A 127 4.33 -5.71 -4.29
N GLU A 128 5.18 -4.79 -4.72
CA GLU A 128 5.20 -4.28 -6.07
C GLU A 128 5.54 -5.35 -7.11
N ILE A 129 6.59 -6.13 -6.88
CA ILE A 129 6.96 -7.25 -7.74
C ILE A 129 5.80 -8.25 -7.84
N LEU A 130 5.09 -8.51 -6.73
CA LEU A 130 3.91 -9.37 -6.74
C LEU A 130 2.75 -8.75 -7.54
N ALA A 131 2.49 -7.44 -7.37
CA ALA A 131 1.44 -6.74 -8.10
C ALA A 131 1.74 -6.70 -9.61
N ASN A 132 2.92 -6.24 -10.01
CA ASN A 132 3.35 -6.24 -11.40
C ASN A 132 3.42 -7.66 -11.97
N GLY A 133 3.90 -8.64 -11.20
CA GLY A 133 3.92 -10.05 -11.61
C GLY A 133 2.52 -10.60 -11.88
N PHE A 134 1.54 -10.25 -11.04
CA PHE A 134 0.13 -10.60 -11.27
C PHE A 134 -0.41 -9.95 -12.55
N PHE A 135 -0.20 -8.65 -12.74
CA PHE A 135 -0.67 -7.95 -13.93
C PHE A 135 0.00 -8.44 -15.22
N LEU A 136 1.30 -8.75 -15.18
CA LEU A 136 2.01 -9.33 -16.32
C LEU A 136 1.50 -10.73 -16.66
N LEU A 137 1.30 -11.59 -15.64
CA LEU A 137 0.87 -12.97 -15.85
C LEU A 137 -0.53 -13.05 -16.46
N PHE A 138 -1.48 -12.28 -15.92
CA PHE A 138 -2.90 -12.41 -16.29
C PHE A 138 -3.37 -11.39 -17.34
N TYR A 139 -2.73 -10.24 -17.43
CA TYR A 139 -3.18 -9.13 -18.28
C TYR A 139 -2.12 -8.63 -19.25
N GLN A 140 -0.92 -9.24 -19.27
CA GLN A 140 0.17 -8.92 -20.20
C GLN A 140 0.57 -7.43 -20.20
N THR A 141 0.41 -6.76 -19.05
CA THR A 141 0.76 -5.35 -18.87
C THR A 141 1.43 -5.13 -17.51
N PHE A 142 2.22 -4.07 -17.39
CA PHE A 142 2.65 -3.56 -16.09
C PHE A 142 1.51 -2.78 -15.45
N TYR A 143 1.38 -2.89 -14.12
CA TYR A 143 0.46 -2.06 -13.35
C TYR A 143 1.03 -0.65 -13.20
N PHE A 144 2.29 -0.58 -12.77
CA PHE A 144 3.16 0.59 -12.81
C PHE A 144 4.54 0.18 -13.32
N TYR A 145 5.23 1.12 -13.94
CA TYR A 145 6.50 0.91 -14.61
C TYR A 145 7.57 1.79 -13.97
N TYR A 146 8.66 1.19 -13.52
CA TYR A 146 9.83 1.92 -13.02
C TYR A 146 10.74 2.32 -14.17
N LEU A 147 11.03 3.62 -14.27
CA LEU A 147 11.80 4.21 -15.36
C LEU A 147 13.31 3.93 -15.26
N PRO A 148 13.92 3.87 -14.07
CA PRO A 148 15.24 3.30 -13.93
C PRO A 148 15.33 1.88 -14.51
N ASP A 149 16.40 1.59 -15.25
CA ASP A 149 16.66 0.29 -15.88
C ASP A 149 17.28 -0.72 -14.89
N ASP A 150 16.88 -0.64 -13.62
CA ASP A 150 17.22 -1.64 -12.61
C ASP A 150 16.01 -2.54 -12.32
N MET A 151 16.29 -3.79 -11.92
CA MET A 151 15.25 -4.76 -11.54
C MET A 151 14.17 -5.04 -12.61
N LYS A 152 14.51 -4.86 -13.90
CA LYS A 152 13.62 -5.10 -15.06
C LYS A 152 12.31 -4.30 -15.01
N HIS A 153 12.35 -3.08 -14.47
CA HIS A 153 11.21 -2.17 -14.35
C HIS A 153 10.06 -2.65 -13.44
N LEU A 154 10.22 -3.80 -12.77
CA LEU A 154 9.24 -4.33 -11.81
C LEU A 154 9.19 -3.50 -10.53
N THR A 155 10.35 -2.98 -10.12
CA THR A 155 10.58 -2.05 -9.00
C THR A 155 11.91 -1.33 -9.27
N SER A 156 12.41 -0.54 -8.33
CA SER A 156 13.76 0.04 -8.40
C SER A 156 14.37 0.15 -7.01
N ILE A 157 15.69 -0.05 -6.89
CA ILE A 157 16.42 0.21 -5.64
C ILE A 157 16.28 1.68 -5.25
N GLN A 158 16.12 2.57 -6.24
CA GLN A 158 15.96 4.00 -6.01
C GLN A 158 14.64 4.36 -5.31
N VAL A 159 13.65 3.46 -5.30
CA VAL A 159 12.37 3.70 -4.63
C VAL A 159 12.38 3.31 -3.16
N VAL A 160 13.34 2.49 -2.73
CA VAL A 160 13.45 2.03 -1.33
C VAL A 160 13.43 3.20 -0.34
N PRO A 161 14.21 4.29 -0.51
CA PRO A 161 14.16 5.43 0.42
C PRO A 161 12.79 6.11 0.47
N LEU A 162 12.08 6.19 -0.66
CA LEU A 162 10.74 6.80 -0.73
C LEU A 162 9.72 5.93 0.00
N TYR A 163 9.80 4.60 -0.16
CA TYR A 163 8.98 3.65 0.60
C TYR A 163 9.27 3.67 2.08
N MET A 164 10.53 3.86 2.50
CA MET A 164 10.88 4.04 3.90
C MET A 164 10.20 5.29 4.48
N ILE A 165 10.22 6.40 3.74
CA ILE A 165 9.54 7.64 4.16
C ILE A 165 8.04 7.43 4.26
N MET A 166 7.42 6.86 3.23
CA MET A 166 5.98 6.57 3.20
C MET A 166 5.58 5.63 4.34
N GLY A 167 6.37 4.59 4.59
CA GLY A 167 6.17 3.63 5.67
C GLY A 167 6.25 4.26 7.06
N VAL A 168 7.20 5.18 7.28
CA VAL A 168 7.28 5.96 8.51
C VAL A 168 6.06 6.86 8.67
N MET A 169 5.65 7.59 7.62
CA MET A 169 4.45 8.44 7.66
C MET A 169 3.21 7.61 8.00
N LEU A 170 3.02 6.46 7.34
CA LEU A 170 1.93 5.54 7.60
C LEU A 170 1.92 5.06 9.05
N SER A 171 3.07 4.61 9.55
CA SER A 171 3.19 4.08 10.91
C SER A 171 2.85 5.14 11.96
N VAL A 172 3.35 6.37 11.78
CA VAL A 172 3.09 7.49 12.68
C VAL A 172 1.62 7.89 12.66
N VAL A 173 1.00 8.04 11.48
CA VAL A 173 -0.41 8.41 11.38
C VAL A 173 -1.29 7.33 12.01
N LEU A 174 -1.00 6.07 11.72
CA LEU A 174 -1.77 4.95 12.21
C LEU A 174 -1.68 4.83 13.74
N GLU A 175 -0.49 5.03 14.32
CA GLU A 175 -0.28 5.06 15.77
C GLU A 175 -1.09 6.20 16.41
N GLN A 176 -0.96 7.41 15.89
CA GLN A 176 -1.69 8.59 16.40
C GLN A 176 -3.20 8.39 16.39
N VAL A 177 -3.76 7.77 15.35
CA VAL A 177 -5.21 7.52 15.28
C VAL A 177 -5.63 6.39 16.21
N ARG A 178 -4.77 5.39 16.44
CA ARG A 178 -5.06 4.26 17.33
C ARG A 178 -4.99 4.62 18.82
N GLU A 179 -4.19 5.62 19.19
CA GLU A 179 -4.14 6.14 20.57
C GLU A 179 -5.39 6.95 20.95
N ARG A 180 -6.20 7.36 19.97
CA ARG A 180 -7.46 8.07 20.21
C ARG A 180 -8.59 7.10 20.58
N PRO A 181 -9.64 7.58 21.28
CA PRO A 181 -10.83 6.78 21.52
C PRO A 181 -11.41 6.24 20.20
N PRO A 182 -11.75 4.95 20.12
CA PRO A 182 -12.18 4.35 18.86
C PRO A 182 -13.46 5.02 18.34
N SER A 183 -13.44 5.42 17.07
CA SER A 183 -14.57 6.05 16.40
C SER A 183 -14.65 5.63 14.95
N TRP A 184 -15.82 5.15 14.52
CA TRP A 184 -16.09 4.77 13.14
C TRP A 184 -15.92 5.94 12.15
N LEU A 185 -15.90 7.18 12.64
CA LEU A 185 -15.60 8.35 11.82
C LEU A 185 -14.19 8.30 11.23
N TYR A 186 -13.20 7.75 11.94
CA TYR A 186 -11.83 7.71 11.44
C TYR A 186 -11.70 6.96 10.10
N PRO A 187 -12.00 5.64 10.01
CA PRO A 187 -11.86 4.93 8.75
C PRO A 187 -12.70 5.55 7.63
N ILE A 188 -13.90 6.07 7.93
CA ILE A 188 -14.76 6.72 6.94
C ILE A 188 -14.10 7.99 6.40
N VAL A 189 -13.64 8.90 7.28
CA VAL A 189 -13.03 10.16 6.87
C VAL A 189 -11.75 9.93 6.07
N PHE A 190 -10.88 9.02 6.53
CA PHE A 190 -9.65 8.67 5.80
C PHE A 190 -9.97 8.11 4.41
N TYR A 191 -10.92 7.17 4.31
CA TYR A 191 -11.27 6.55 3.03
C TYR A 191 -11.94 7.55 2.08
N VAL A 192 -12.90 8.34 2.56
CA VAL A 192 -13.57 9.37 1.75
C VAL A 192 -12.58 10.45 1.30
N ALA A 193 -11.66 10.88 2.17
CA ALA A 193 -10.60 11.79 1.77
C ALA A 193 -9.74 11.20 0.65
N GLY A 194 -9.42 9.91 0.72
CA GLY A 194 -8.64 9.24 -0.32
C GLY A 194 -9.39 9.13 -1.66
N VAL A 195 -10.68 8.80 -1.62
CA VAL A 195 -11.53 8.78 -2.82
C VAL A 195 -11.64 10.18 -3.41
N THR A 196 -11.83 11.20 -2.59
CA THR A 196 -11.88 12.60 -3.02
C THR A 196 -10.58 12.98 -3.73
N PHE A 197 -9.43 12.63 -3.14
CA PHE A 197 -8.11 12.87 -3.73
C PHE A 197 -7.95 12.22 -5.11
N ILE A 198 -8.42 10.97 -5.27
CA ILE A 198 -8.45 10.28 -6.57
C ILE A 198 -9.32 11.02 -7.59
N VAL A 199 -10.52 11.45 -7.19
CA VAL A 199 -11.49 12.11 -8.09
C VAL A 199 -11.02 13.50 -8.52
N THR A 200 -10.19 14.17 -7.73
CA THR A 200 -9.67 15.52 -8.03
C THR A 200 -8.42 15.54 -8.91
N GLY A 201 -7.86 14.39 -9.28
CA GLY A 201 -6.64 14.27 -10.11
C GLY A 201 -6.90 13.80 -11.52
#